data_AF-A0A9E1N049-F1
#
_entry.id   AF-A0A9E1N049-F1
#
_cell.length_a   1.000
_cell.length_b   1.000
_cell.length_c   1.000
_cell.angle_alpha   90.00
_cell.angle_beta   90.00
_cell.angle_gamma   90.00
#
_symmetry.space_group_name_H-M   'P 1'
#
loop_
_entity.id
_entity.type
_entity.pdbx_description
1 polymer ?
#
loop_
_entity_poly.entity_id
_entity_poly.type
_entity_poly.pdbx_seq_one_letter_code
_entity_poly.pdbx_strand_id
1 'polypeptide(L)'
;MYVEISKVRNIGISAHIDSGKTTLTERILFYAGRIRAMHEVRGKDGVGATMDSMDLERERGITIQSAATTCQWKEHQVNIIDTPGHVDFTIEVERALRVLDGAVLVLCGVAGVQSQSLTVDRQMRRYKVPRIAFINKLDRKGAEPLPVAEQLRDELHHNPVLLQLPIGAEDQFVGLVDLIEMQAVYFDGDHGEQIRTEDIPVEILDMAERYREEMLDAVSMFSDELTEAILEERHTGRDIRAALRSATISRQLTPVLMGSAHRNKGIQLLLDAVNDFLPAPDEVSNRLFDVESGREVCLSGDPGDPFVALAFKLEAGRYGQLTYVRIYQGTVTKGATIHNVHGGRPIRLGRLVRMHASEMKEIGIARAGDIVALFGVDCRSGDTFTDGTLKVAMSGFHVPTPVIHYNIKPASRDQVTNLSKALARFTKEDPTFVVSSDAETGETIISGMGELHLEVYLERMRREYNVALHCSPPRVAFRESITCRAPFNYLHKKQTGGSGQYAKVCGYIEPHEQDIFEFDL
;
A
#
# COMPACT_ATOMS: atom_id res chain seq x y z
N MET A 1 9.36 -23.13 14.36
CA MET A 1 10.00 -23.77 13.19
C MET A 1 10.49 -22.65 12.31
N TYR A 2 11.79 -22.62 12.04
CA TYR A 2 12.43 -21.59 11.22
C TYR A 2 12.12 -21.87 9.74
N VAL A 3 11.82 -20.81 8.98
CA VAL A 3 11.63 -20.89 7.53
C VAL A 3 12.85 -20.26 6.88
N GLU A 4 13.45 -20.96 5.92
CA GLU A 4 14.58 -20.44 5.15
C GLU A 4 14.15 -19.21 4.36
N ILE A 5 15.03 -18.22 4.23
CA ILE A 5 14.72 -16.94 3.56
C ILE A 5 14.25 -17.15 2.11
N SER A 6 14.85 -18.12 1.41
CA SER A 6 14.45 -18.54 0.05
C SER A 6 13.02 -19.08 -0.04
N LYS A 7 12.44 -19.52 1.09
CA LYS A 7 11.05 -19.98 1.22
C LYS A 7 10.10 -18.92 1.76
N VAL A 8 10.57 -17.68 1.94
CA VAL A 8 9.73 -16.53 2.32
C VAL A 8 9.27 -15.80 1.05
N ARG A 9 8.03 -15.33 1.05
CA ARG A 9 7.48 -14.42 0.03
C ARG A 9 6.85 -13.24 0.73
N ASN A 10 7.35 -12.03 0.46
CA ASN A 10 6.74 -10.79 0.93
C ASN A 10 5.98 -10.14 -0.23
N ILE A 11 4.65 -10.27 -0.23
CA ILE A 11 3.81 -9.86 -1.36
C ILE A 11 2.79 -8.79 -0.99
N GLY A 12 2.57 -7.85 -1.89
CA GLY A 12 1.46 -6.91 -1.84
C GLY A 12 0.32 -7.34 -2.75
N ILE A 13 -0.92 -7.16 -2.31
CA ILE A 13 -2.08 -7.26 -3.18
C ILE A 13 -2.55 -5.85 -3.51
N SER A 14 -2.43 -5.46 -4.77
CA SER A 14 -2.68 -4.09 -5.22
C SER A 14 -3.54 -4.04 -6.47
N ALA A 15 -4.42 -3.05 -6.56
CA ALA A 15 -5.48 -2.97 -7.57
C ALA A 15 -6.23 -1.64 -7.48
N HIS A 16 -7.01 -1.32 -8.51
CA HIS A 16 -8.07 -0.33 -8.45
C HIS A 16 -9.17 -0.67 -7.40
N ILE A 17 -10.00 0.33 -7.08
CA ILE A 17 -11.17 0.21 -6.20
C ILE A 17 -12.10 -0.89 -6.74
N ASP A 18 -12.75 -1.63 -5.85
CA ASP A 18 -13.69 -2.68 -6.21
C ASP A 18 -13.15 -3.81 -7.10
N SER A 19 -11.85 -3.95 -7.35
CA SER A 19 -11.30 -5.11 -8.09
C SER A 19 -11.34 -6.43 -7.32
N GLY A 20 -11.75 -6.41 -6.04
CA GLY A 20 -11.88 -7.59 -5.19
C GLY A 20 -10.59 -8.00 -4.45
N LYS A 21 -9.72 -7.04 -4.11
CA LYS A 21 -8.48 -7.28 -3.34
C LYS A 21 -8.75 -7.97 -2.00
N THR A 22 -9.57 -7.35 -1.16
CA THR A 22 -9.89 -7.85 0.18
C THR A 22 -10.52 -9.24 0.14
N THR A 23 -11.43 -9.47 -0.83
CA THR A 23 -12.01 -10.79 -1.08
C THR A 23 -10.94 -11.81 -1.47
N LEU A 24 -10.03 -11.46 -2.37
CA LEU A 24 -8.91 -12.32 -2.78
C LEU A 24 -8.00 -12.65 -1.58
N THR A 25 -7.63 -11.66 -0.78
CA THR A 25 -6.83 -11.83 0.43
C THR A 25 -7.49 -12.80 1.41
N GLU A 26 -8.80 -12.66 1.64
CA GLU A 26 -9.54 -13.59 2.50
C GLU A 26 -9.55 -15.03 1.96
N ARG A 27 -9.73 -15.20 0.63
CA ARG A 27 -9.66 -16.54 0.01
C ARG A 27 -8.28 -17.15 0.16
N ILE A 28 -7.23 -16.37 -0.03
CA ILE A 28 -5.86 -16.81 0.22
C ILE A 28 -5.69 -17.32 1.66
N LEU A 29 -6.19 -16.58 2.64
CA LEU A 29 -6.11 -16.97 4.05
C LEU A 29 -6.94 -18.22 4.36
N PHE A 30 -8.10 -18.38 3.73
CA PHE A 30 -8.93 -19.58 3.86
C PHE A 30 -8.21 -20.82 3.33
N TYR A 31 -7.72 -20.78 2.08
CA TYR A 31 -7.03 -21.94 1.49
C TYR A 31 -5.71 -22.27 2.18
N ALA A 32 -4.99 -21.26 2.69
CA ALA A 32 -3.81 -21.47 3.52
C ALA A 32 -4.14 -22.00 4.94
N GLY A 33 -5.41 -22.34 5.23
CA GLY A 33 -5.86 -22.93 6.48
C GLY A 33 -5.84 -21.98 7.68
N ARG A 34 -5.79 -20.67 7.45
CA ARG A 34 -5.71 -19.65 8.52
C ARG A 34 -7.07 -19.19 9.01
N ILE A 35 -8.05 -19.14 8.14
CA ILE A 35 -9.43 -18.77 8.50
C ILE A 35 -10.32 -19.99 8.27
N ARG A 36 -11.21 -20.28 9.22
CA ARG A 36 -12.13 -21.42 9.15
C ARG A 36 -13.41 -21.14 8.36
N ALA A 37 -13.77 -19.86 8.21
CA ALA A 37 -14.99 -19.42 7.54
C ALA A 37 -14.72 -18.15 6.73
N MET A 38 -15.24 -18.12 5.51
CA MET A 38 -15.14 -16.99 4.59
C MET A 38 -16.27 -16.01 4.86
N HIS A 39 -15.95 -14.72 4.99
CA HIS A 39 -16.95 -13.65 5.07
C HIS A 39 -16.92 -12.82 3.77
N GLU A 40 -17.88 -11.92 3.59
CA GLU A 40 -17.91 -11.00 2.47
C GLU A 40 -17.83 -9.56 2.96
N VAL A 41 -17.11 -8.70 2.23
CA VAL A 41 -16.94 -7.27 2.55
C VAL A 41 -18.28 -6.54 2.71
N ARG A 42 -19.31 -6.96 1.96
CA ARG A 42 -20.70 -6.44 2.06
C ARG A 42 -21.72 -7.59 2.20
N GLY A 43 -21.37 -8.62 2.96
CA GLY A 43 -22.23 -9.76 3.19
C GLY A 43 -23.48 -9.43 4.02
N LYS A 44 -24.53 -10.24 3.89
CA LYS A 44 -25.77 -10.14 4.70
C LYS A 44 -25.56 -10.54 6.17
N ASP A 45 -24.42 -11.12 6.48
CA ASP A 45 -23.96 -11.56 7.79
C ASP A 45 -23.49 -10.41 8.69
N GLY A 46 -23.16 -9.24 8.12
CA GLY A 46 -22.82 -8.03 8.88
C GLY A 46 -21.48 -8.12 9.64
N VAL A 47 -20.71 -9.20 9.44
CA VAL A 47 -19.40 -9.43 10.06
C VAL A 47 -18.30 -8.66 9.31
N GLY A 48 -18.43 -8.50 8.00
CA GLY A 48 -17.42 -7.87 7.13
C GLY A 48 -16.18 -8.74 6.92
N ALA A 49 -15.28 -8.32 6.04
CA ALA A 49 -14.05 -9.05 5.81
C ALA A 49 -13.10 -8.95 7.02
N THR A 50 -12.40 -10.05 7.32
CA THR A 50 -11.45 -10.20 8.44
C THR A 50 -10.29 -9.19 8.36
N MET A 51 -9.96 -8.74 7.14
CA MET A 51 -8.89 -7.77 6.90
C MET A 51 -9.31 -6.33 7.18
N ASP A 52 -10.61 -6.03 7.13
CA ASP A 52 -11.16 -4.71 7.44
C ASP A 52 -11.40 -4.63 8.95
N SER A 53 -10.36 -4.19 9.66
CA SER A 53 -10.33 -4.18 11.12
C SER A 53 -11.06 -2.98 11.71
N MET A 54 -11.09 -1.86 10.97
CA MET A 54 -11.76 -0.62 11.39
C MET A 54 -13.26 -0.69 11.09
N ASP A 55 -14.08 -0.17 12.00
CA ASP A 55 -15.54 -0.07 11.80
C ASP A 55 -15.88 0.75 10.53
N LEU A 56 -15.09 1.79 10.24
CA LEU A 56 -15.20 2.60 9.03
C LEU A 56 -14.94 1.84 7.73
N GLU A 57 -13.98 0.90 7.74
CA GLU A 57 -13.67 0.06 6.58
C GLU A 57 -14.86 -0.86 6.28
N ARG A 58 -15.44 -1.49 7.31
CA ARG A 58 -16.64 -2.34 7.17
C ARG A 58 -17.88 -1.56 6.74
N GLU A 59 -18.11 -0.38 7.31
CA GLU A 59 -19.27 0.46 6.98
C GLU A 59 -19.25 0.93 5.51
N ARG A 60 -18.08 1.34 5.01
CA ARG A 60 -17.92 1.83 3.63
C ARG A 60 -17.59 0.71 2.63
N GLY A 61 -17.14 -0.45 3.09
CA GLY A 61 -16.68 -1.57 2.28
C GLY A 61 -15.43 -1.23 1.47
N ILE A 62 -14.51 -0.47 2.06
CA ILE A 62 -13.23 -0.07 1.45
C ILE A 62 -12.09 -0.35 2.43
N THR A 63 -10.93 -0.70 1.91
CA THR A 63 -9.69 -0.80 2.71
C THR A 63 -9.06 0.59 2.80
N ILE A 64 -8.78 1.05 4.03
CA ILE A 64 -8.24 2.37 4.35
C ILE A 64 -6.76 2.23 4.74
N GLN A 65 -6.44 1.30 5.64
CA GLN A 65 -5.08 1.05 6.09
C GLN A 65 -4.55 -0.28 5.55
N SER A 66 -3.25 -0.35 5.29
CA SER A 66 -2.66 -1.59 4.82
C SER A 66 -2.70 -2.66 5.91
N ALA A 67 -3.27 -3.84 5.64
CA ALA A 67 -3.33 -4.94 6.59
C ALA A 67 -2.20 -5.94 6.32
N ALA A 68 -1.39 -6.25 7.34
CA ALA A 68 -0.27 -7.18 7.23
C ALA A 68 -0.61 -8.51 7.93
N THR A 69 -0.49 -9.61 7.20
CA THR A 69 -0.78 -10.96 7.70
C THR A 69 0.22 -11.98 7.16
N THR A 70 0.35 -13.11 7.84
CA THR A 70 1.24 -14.20 7.44
C THR A 70 0.48 -15.51 7.36
N CYS A 71 0.65 -16.23 6.25
CA CYS A 71 0.14 -17.58 6.05
C CYS A 71 1.24 -18.54 5.60
N GLN A 72 0.92 -19.84 5.59
CA GLN A 72 1.81 -20.87 5.05
C GLN A 72 1.09 -21.50 3.85
N TRP A 73 1.79 -21.58 2.73
CA TRP A 73 1.28 -22.25 1.53
C TRP A 73 2.33 -23.24 1.04
N LYS A 74 1.98 -24.53 1.07
CA LYS A 74 2.93 -25.63 0.87
C LYS A 74 4.12 -25.46 1.82
N GLU A 75 5.35 -25.46 1.31
CA GLU A 75 6.57 -25.28 2.13
C GLU A 75 7.00 -23.81 2.33
N HIS A 76 6.21 -22.85 1.85
CA HIS A 76 6.57 -21.43 1.85
C HIS A 76 5.81 -20.63 2.90
N GLN A 77 6.46 -19.63 3.47
CA GLN A 77 5.82 -18.61 4.29
C GLN A 77 5.50 -17.40 3.40
N VAL A 78 4.22 -17.05 3.32
CA VAL A 78 3.75 -15.90 2.53
C VAL A 78 3.30 -14.82 3.51
N ASN A 79 4.00 -13.70 3.49
CA ASN A 79 3.63 -12.48 4.20
C ASN A 79 2.89 -11.58 3.20
N ILE A 80 1.65 -11.24 3.51
CA ILE A 80 0.74 -10.51 2.64
C ILE A 80 0.51 -9.13 3.25
N ILE A 81 0.68 -8.10 2.44
CA ILE A 81 0.22 -6.75 2.74
C ILE A 81 -0.92 -6.43 1.79
N ASP A 82 -2.15 -6.37 2.31
CA ASP A 82 -3.30 -5.89 1.55
C ASP A 82 -3.24 -4.36 1.50
N THR A 83 -3.24 -3.81 0.29
CA THR A 83 -3.05 -2.37 0.08
C THR A 83 -4.37 -1.69 -0.32
N PRO A 84 -4.63 -0.46 0.14
CA PRO A 84 -5.83 0.27 -0.27
C PRO A 84 -5.79 0.58 -1.77
N GLY A 85 -6.97 0.56 -2.41
CA GLY A 85 -7.11 0.86 -3.84
C GLY A 85 -7.53 2.29 -4.17
N HIS A 86 -7.87 3.08 -3.15
CA HIS A 86 -8.39 4.44 -3.34
C HIS A 86 -7.23 5.44 -3.51
N VAL A 87 -7.44 6.43 -4.39
CA VAL A 87 -6.45 7.49 -4.67
C VAL A 87 -6.13 8.36 -3.44
N ASP A 88 -7.06 8.41 -2.50
CA ASP A 88 -6.95 9.18 -1.25
C ASP A 88 -5.94 8.55 -0.26
N PHE A 89 -5.66 7.26 -0.41
CA PHE A 89 -4.75 6.51 0.47
C PHE A 89 -3.50 6.05 -0.29
N THR A 90 -3.07 6.79 -1.33
CA THR A 90 -1.89 6.42 -2.14
C THR A 90 -0.61 6.28 -1.34
N ILE A 91 -0.50 6.99 -0.20
CA ILE A 91 0.66 6.94 0.68
C ILE A 91 0.82 5.58 1.39
N GLU A 92 -0.28 4.89 1.67
CA GLU A 92 -0.28 3.52 2.18
C GLU A 92 0.30 2.57 1.12
N VAL A 93 -0.06 2.76 -0.16
CA VAL A 93 0.49 1.99 -1.28
C VAL A 93 1.99 2.25 -1.46
N GLU A 94 2.44 3.51 -1.42
CA GLU A 94 3.88 3.85 -1.49
C GLU A 94 4.66 3.17 -0.34
N ARG A 95 4.11 3.17 0.88
CA ARG A 95 4.75 2.55 2.04
C ARG A 95 4.80 1.03 1.93
N ALA A 96 3.70 0.40 1.53
CA ALA A 96 3.63 -1.03 1.35
C ALA A 96 4.63 -1.50 0.29
N LEU A 97 4.64 -0.89 -0.90
CA LEU A 97 5.50 -1.30 -2.02
C LEU A 97 7.01 -1.26 -1.71
N ARG A 98 7.45 -0.43 -0.77
CA ARG A 98 8.85 -0.40 -0.31
C ARG A 98 9.24 -1.59 0.53
N VAL A 99 8.26 -2.15 1.23
CA VAL A 99 8.41 -3.28 2.16
C VAL A 99 8.20 -4.61 1.46
N LEU A 100 7.74 -4.62 0.22
CA LEU A 100 7.40 -5.81 -0.51
C LEU A 100 8.51 -6.22 -1.46
N ASP A 101 8.65 -7.54 -1.65
CA ASP A 101 9.59 -8.12 -2.62
C ASP A 101 8.88 -8.43 -3.94
N GLY A 102 7.59 -8.73 -3.90
CA GLY A 102 6.76 -8.91 -5.09
C GLY A 102 5.35 -8.34 -4.90
N ALA A 103 4.59 -8.27 -5.98
CA ALA A 103 3.20 -7.84 -5.92
C ALA A 103 2.29 -8.66 -6.84
N VAL A 104 1.03 -8.79 -6.43
CA VAL A 104 -0.08 -9.28 -7.24
C VAL A 104 -0.89 -8.07 -7.67
N LEU A 105 -0.84 -7.76 -8.97
CA LEU A 105 -1.66 -6.71 -9.58
C LEU A 105 -3.01 -7.30 -9.97
N VAL A 106 -4.06 -6.99 -9.20
CA VAL A 106 -5.41 -7.50 -9.48
C VAL A 106 -6.13 -6.57 -10.44
N LEU A 107 -6.66 -7.14 -11.52
CA LEU A 107 -7.48 -6.45 -12.51
C LEU A 107 -8.89 -7.03 -12.52
N CYS A 108 -9.85 -6.24 -12.97
CA CYS A 108 -11.23 -6.68 -13.13
C CYS A 108 -11.41 -7.23 -14.54
N GLY A 109 -11.93 -8.45 -14.70
CA GLY A 109 -12.20 -9.04 -16.02
C GLY A 109 -13.24 -8.27 -16.84
N VAL A 110 -14.07 -7.44 -16.19
CA VAL A 110 -15.10 -6.61 -16.86
C VAL A 110 -14.58 -5.20 -17.16
N ALA A 111 -13.98 -4.55 -16.16
CA ALA A 111 -13.54 -3.15 -16.28
C ALA A 111 -12.14 -3.02 -16.87
N GLY A 112 -11.34 -4.08 -16.85
CA GLY A 112 -9.98 -4.10 -17.35
C GLY A 112 -9.03 -3.14 -16.62
N VAL A 113 -8.14 -2.50 -17.37
CA VAL A 113 -7.23 -1.48 -16.85
C VAL A 113 -8.02 -0.18 -16.63
N GLN A 114 -7.76 0.46 -15.49
CA GLN A 114 -8.43 1.69 -15.06
C GLN A 114 -7.38 2.76 -14.77
N SER A 115 -7.79 4.04 -14.73
CA SER A 115 -6.87 5.16 -14.47
C SER A 115 -6.10 5.00 -13.15
N GLN A 116 -6.72 4.43 -12.11
CA GLN A 116 -6.03 4.13 -10.84
C GLN A 116 -5.07 2.94 -10.96
N SER A 117 -5.31 1.98 -11.87
CA SER A 117 -4.36 0.90 -12.15
C SER A 117 -3.05 1.46 -12.70
N LEU A 118 -3.09 2.51 -13.54
CA LEU A 118 -1.88 3.21 -14.00
C LEU A 118 -1.12 3.86 -12.84
N THR A 119 -1.82 4.45 -11.88
CA THR A 119 -1.16 5.07 -10.70
C THR A 119 -0.44 4.02 -9.88
N VAL A 120 -1.10 2.90 -9.56
CA VAL A 120 -0.50 1.77 -8.83
C VAL A 120 0.68 1.17 -9.60
N ASP A 121 0.55 1.01 -10.92
CA ASP A 121 1.61 0.52 -11.79
C ASP A 121 2.86 1.43 -11.76
N ARG A 122 2.66 2.75 -11.85
CA ARG A 122 3.76 3.73 -11.76
C ARG A 122 4.50 3.63 -10.42
N GLN A 123 3.77 3.41 -9.32
CA GLN A 123 4.37 3.24 -8.00
C GLN A 123 5.21 1.96 -7.93
N MET A 124 4.69 0.83 -8.42
CA MET A 124 5.44 -0.43 -8.51
C MET A 124 6.69 -0.29 -9.39
N ARG A 125 6.59 0.42 -10.54
CA ARG A 125 7.75 0.71 -11.41
C ARG A 125 8.82 1.52 -10.69
N ARG A 126 8.42 2.56 -9.93
CA ARG A 126 9.33 3.41 -9.16
C ARG A 126 10.16 2.59 -8.15
N TYR A 127 9.51 1.68 -7.44
CA TYR A 127 10.17 0.81 -6.45
C TYR A 127 10.75 -0.48 -7.03
N LYS A 128 10.69 -0.65 -8.35
CA LYS A 128 11.25 -1.82 -9.03
C LYS A 128 10.70 -3.15 -8.50
N VAL A 129 9.43 -3.20 -8.13
CA VAL A 129 8.78 -4.40 -7.57
C VAL A 129 8.38 -5.36 -8.70
N PRO A 130 8.91 -6.60 -8.74
CA PRO A 130 8.42 -7.70 -9.57
C PRO A 130 6.95 -8.01 -9.30
N ARG A 131 6.22 -8.40 -10.35
CA ARG A 131 4.77 -8.56 -10.23
C ARG A 131 4.22 -9.63 -11.13
N ILE A 132 3.12 -10.22 -10.68
CA ILE A 132 2.22 -11.05 -11.48
C ILE A 132 0.86 -10.33 -11.58
N ALA A 133 0.15 -10.52 -12.68
CA ALA A 133 -1.19 -9.99 -12.85
C ALA A 133 -2.22 -11.09 -12.57
N PHE A 134 -3.33 -10.72 -11.91
CA PHE A 134 -4.47 -11.60 -11.67
C PHE A 134 -5.75 -10.96 -12.16
N ILE A 135 -6.33 -11.51 -13.23
CA ILE A 135 -7.61 -11.05 -13.78
C ILE A 135 -8.74 -11.72 -12.98
N ASN A 136 -9.36 -10.95 -12.11
CA ASN A 136 -10.41 -11.39 -11.20
C ASN A 136 -11.81 -11.15 -11.77
N LYS A 137 -12.84 -11.68 -11.10
CA LYS A 137 -14.26 -11.50 -11.43
C LYS A 137 -14.68 -12.07 -12.79
N LEU A 138 -14.07 -13.20 -13.19
CA LEU A 138 -14.48 -13.91 -14.41
C LEU A 138 -15.92 -14.49 -14.35
N ASP A 139 -16.53 -14.49 -13.17
CA ASP A 139 -17.93 -14.87 -12.95
C ASP A 139 -18.94 -13.77 -13.30
N ARG A 140 -18.49 -12.57 -13.67
CA ARG A 140 -19.37 -11.43 -13.97
C ARG A 140 -19.71 -11.36 -15.45
N LYS A 141 -20.89 -10.80 -15.73
CA LYS A 141 -21.32 -10.55 -17.11
C LYS A 141 -20.38 -9.58 -17.82
N GLY A 142 -20.01 -9.92 -19.05
CA GLY A 142 -19.04 -9.17 -19.85
C GLY A 142 -17.60 -9.28 -19.35
N ALA A 143 -17.26 -10.33 -18.59
CA ALA A 143 -15.88 -10.58 -18.21
C ALA A 143 -15.11 -11.22 -19.37
N GLU A 144 -14.09 -10.54 -19.87
CA GLU A 144 -13.28 -10.99 -21.01
C GLU A 144 -11.78 -10.86 -20.67
N PRO A 145 -11.10 -11.96 -20.30
CA PRO A 145 -9.71 -11.88 -19.83
C PRO A 145 -8.69 -11.58 -20.93
N LEU A 146 -8.93 -12.02 -22.17
CA LEU A 146 -7.97 -11.83 -23.27
C LEU A 146 -7.78 -10.35 -23.62
N PRO A 147 -8.84 -9.54 -23.82
CA PRO A 147 -8.70 -8.10 -24.01
C PRO A 147 -8.05 -7.37 -22.82
N VAL A 148 -8.29 -7.84 -21.58
CA VAL A 148 -7.65 -7.25 -20.39
C VAL A 148 -6.14 -7.49 -20.40
N ALA A 149 -5.69 -8.65 -20.90
CA ALA A 149 -4.27 -8.90 -21.11
C ALA A 149 -3.68 -8.00 -22.22
N GLU A 150 -4.43 -7.67 -23.26
CA GLU A 150 -4.00 -6.70 -24.27
C GLU A 150 -3.91 -5.28 -23.68
N GLN A 151 -4.88 -4.87 -22.87
CA GLN A 151 -4.85 -3.58 -22.17
C GLN A 151 -3.63 -3.44 -21.23
N LEU A 152 -3.19 -4.53 -20.59
CA LEU A 152 -1.92 -4.53 -19.83
C LEU A 152 -0.73 -4.14 -20.73
N ARG A 153 -0.71 -4.60 -21.97
CA ARG A 153 0.32 -4.26 -22.95
C ARG A 153 0.19 -2.81 -23.42
N ASP A 154 -1.01 -2.40 -23.80
CA ASP A 154 -1.23 -1.12 -24.47
C ASP A 154 -1.23 0.06 -23.49
N GLU A 155 -1.89 -0.07 -22.34
CA GLU A 155 -2.07 1.03 -21.39
C GLU A 155 -0.99 1.06 -20.31
N LEU A 156 -0.58 -0.11 -19.81
CA LEU A 156 0.47 -0.18 -18.79
C LEU A 156 1.86 -0.37 -19.39
N HIS A 157 2.01 -0.71 -20.68
CA HIS A 157 3.29 -1.01 -21.32
C HIS A 157 4.01 -2.18 -20.62
N HIS A 158 3.28 -3.26 -20.34
CA HIS A 158 3.85 -4.52 -19.86
C HIS A 158 4.11 -5.45 -21.03
N ASN A 159 4.88 -6.51 -20.79
CA ASN A 159 4.92 -7.69 -21.66
C ASN A 159 4.10 -8.80 -20.97
N PRO A 160 2.76 -8.78 -21.09
CA PRO A 160 1.90 -9.76 -20.46
C PRO A 160 2.01 -11.10 -21.16
N VAL A 161 2.15 -12.17 -20.38
CA VAL A 161 2.16 -13.55 -20.86
C VAL A 161 1.09 -14.33 -20.12
N LEU A 162 0.10 -14.82 -20.85
CA LEU A 162 -0.98 -15.64 -20.32
C LEU A 162 -0.41 -16.99 -19.89
N LEU A 163 -0.66 -17.36 -18.63
CA LEU A 163 -0.36 -18.71 -18.14
C LEU A 163 -1.58 -19.62 -18.15
N GLN A 164 -2.76 -19.03 -18.34
CA GLN A 164 -4.04 -19.70 -18.20
C GLN A 164 -5.05 -19.23 -19.25
N LEU A 165 -6.04 -20.07 -19.54
CA LEU A 165 -7.24 -19.71 -20.31
C LEU A 165 -8.51 -20.10 -19.54
N PRO A 166 -9.61 -19.33 -19.65
CA PRO A 166 -10.85 -19.66 -18.97
C PRO A 166 -11.58 -20.83 -19.66
N ILE A 167 -12.16 -21.73 -18.86
CA ILE A 167 -13.12 -22.74 -19.32
C ILE A 167 -14.52 -22.24 -18.99
N GLY A 168 -15.26 -21.86 -20.02
CA GLY A 168 -16.54 -21.17 -19.92
C GLY A 168 -16.40 -19.68 -19.56
N ALA A 169 -17.52 -18.97 -19.53
CA ALA A 169 -17.57 -17.53 -19.25
C ALA A 169 -18.73 -17.20 -18.30
N GLU A 170 -18.60 -16.11 -17.55
CA GLU A 170 -19.62 -15.60 -16.64
C GLU A 170 -20.11 -16.69 -15.64
N ASP A 171 -21.42 -16.96 -15.58
CA ASP A 171 -22.00 -18.01 -14.74
C ASP A 171 -21.60 -19.43 -15.17
N GLN A 172 -21.14 -19.62 -16.41
CA GLN A 172 -20.63 -20.89 -16.94
C GLN A 172 -19.12 -21.05 -16.75
N PHE A 173 -18.43 -20.09 -16.12
CA PHE A 173 -17.02 -20.22 -15.80
C PHE A 173 -16.81 -21.34 -14.77
N VAL A 174 -16.23 -22.47 -15.19
CA VAL A 174 -16.12 -23.70 -14.38
C VAL A 174 -14.67 -24.09 -14.06
N GLY A 175 -13.71 -23.66 -14.87
CA GLY A 175 -12.31 -24.08 -14.72
C GLY A 175 -11.34 -23.20 -15.50
N LEU A 176 -10.08 -23.59 -15.48
CA LEU A 176 -8.98 -22.92 -16.15
C LEU A 176 -8.13 -23.95 -16.88
N VAL A 177 -7.62 -23.65 -18.07
CA VAL A 177 -6.54 -24.42 -18.70
C VAL A 177 -5.22 -23.88 -18.20
N ASP A 178 -4.34 -24.73 -17.70
CA ASP A 178 -2.94 -24.42 -17.40
C ASP A 178 -2.11 -24.60 -18.67
N LEU A 179 -1.54 -23.51 -19.19
CA LEU A 179 -0.75 -23.53 -20.43
C LEU A 179 0.67 -24.06 -20.23
N ILE A 180 1.15 -24.17 -18.99
CA ILE A 180 2.48 -24.72 -18.67
C ILE A 180 2.43 -26.25 -18.73
N GLU A 181 1.45 -26.85 -18.06
CA GLU A 181 1.28 -28.32 -18.02
C GLU A 181 0.37 -28.87 -19.12
N MET A 182 -0.37 -28.01 -19.82
CA MET A 182 -1.40 -28.37 -20.81
C MET A 182 -2.48 -29.28 -20.25
N GLN A 183 -3.09 -28.84 -19.14
CA GLN A 183 -4.17 -29.56 -18.48
C GLN A 183 -5.33 -28.64 -18.14
N ALA A 184 -6.55 -29.15 -18.18
CA ALA A 184 -7.72 -28.47 -17.65
C ALA A 184 -7.81 -28.66 -16.14
N VAL A 185 -8.01 -27.58 -15.41
CA VAL A 185 -8.12 -27.52 -13.96
C VAL A 185 -9.53 -27.08 -13.59
N TYR A 186 -10.26 -27.95 -12.90
CA TYR A 186 -11.59 -27.71 -12.37
C TYR A 186 -11.53 -27.55 -10.85
N PHE A 187 -12.46 -26.74 -10.33
CA PHE A 187 -12.55 -26.40 -8.91
C PHE A 187 -13.87 -26.94 -8.36
N ASP A 188 -13.83 -28.16 -7.85
CA ASP A 188 -14.98 -28.87 -7.31
C ASP A 188 -15.10 -28.65 -5.78
N GLY A 189 -16.28 -28.97 -5.23
CA GLY A 189 -16.62 -28.76 -3.82
C GLY A 189 -17.29 -27.41 -3.54
N ASP A 190 -17.91 -27.28 -2.36
CA ASP A 190 -18.72 -26.10 -1.99
C ASP A 190 -17.90 -24.79 -1.98
N HIS A 191 -16.59 -24.92 -1.78
CA HIS A 191 -15.65 -23.81 -1.73
C HIS A 191 -14.47 -23.98 -2.71
N GLY A 192 -14.63 -24.77 -3.78
CA GLY A 192 -13.59 -24.96 -4.79
C GLY A 192 -12.30 -25.58 -4.23
N GLU A 193 -12.42 -26.36 -3.16
CA GLU A 193 -11.30 -26.93 -2.40
C GLU A 193 -10.74 -28.21 -3.03
N GLN A 194 -11.52 -28.88 -3.88
CA GLN A 194 -11.12 -30.09 -4.58
C GLN A 194 -10.68 -29.73 -5.99
N ILE A 195 -9.36 -29.69 -6.20
CA ILE A 195 -8.79 -29.44 -7.52
C ILE A 195 -8.79 -30.75 -8.30
N ARG A 196 -9.48 -30.78 -9.45
CA ARG A 196 -9.49 -31.90 -10.38
C ARG A 196 -8.80 -31.48 -11.67
N THR A 197 -7.83 -32.27 -12.11
CA THR A 197 -7.13 -32.07 -13.39
C THR A 197 -7.59 -33.09 -14.41
N GLU A 198 -7.86 -32.63 -15.62
CA GLU A 198 -8.31 -33.45 -16.75
C GLU A 198 -7.66 -33.00 -18.06
N ASP A 199 -7.92 -33.74 -19.13
CA ASP A 199 -7.55 -33.33 -20.49
C ASP A 199 -8.32 -32.07 -20.90
N ILE A 200 -7.69 -31.25 -21.75
CA ILE A 200 -8.27 -30.01 -22.24
C ILE A 200 -9.50 -30.34 -23.12
N PRO A 201 -10.67 -29.68 -22.91
CA PRO A 201 -11.82 -29.83 -23.79
C PRO A 201 -11.48 -29.53 -25.25
N VAL A 202 -11.95 -30.37 -26.16
CA VAL A 202 -11.67 -30.25 -27.61
C VAL A 202 -12.03 -28.87 -28.16
N GLU A 203 -13.08 -28.25 -27.62
CA GLU A 203 -13.57 -26.92 -28.03
C GLU A 203 -12.57 -25.79 -27.83
N ILE A 204 -11.66 -25.93 -26.85
CA ILE A 204 -10.67 -24.89 -26.49
C ILE A 204 -9.23 -25.36 -26.70
N LEU A 205 -9.02 -26.60 -27.16
CA LEU A 205 -7.70 -27.19 -27.34
C LEU A 205 -6.86 -26.40 -28.36
N ASP A 206 -7.41 -26.12 -29.54
CA ASP A 206 -6.72 -25.34 -30.60
C ASP A 206 -6.31 -23.94 -30.09
N MET A 207 -7.16 -23.32 -29.27
CA MET A 207 -6.87 -22.03 -28.65
C MET A 207 -5.76 -22.16 -27.59
N ALA A 208 -5.77 -23.22 -26.79
CA ALA A 208 -4.75 -23.50 -25.78
C ALA A 208 -3.38 -23.77 -26.42
N GLU A 209 -3.33 -24.55 -27.50
CA GLU A 209 -2.09 -24.81 -28.25
C GLU A 209 -1.51 -23.51 -28.81
N ARG A 210 -2.34 -22.68 -29.45
CA ARG A 210 -1.92 -21.37 -29.95
C ARG A 210 -1.34 -20.48 -28.85
N TYR A 211 -2.07 -20.31 -27.73
CA TYR A 211 -1.58 -19.45 -26.63
C TYR A 211 -0.39 -20.05 -25.89
N ARG A 212 -0.22 -21.39 -25.89
CA ARG A 212 1.00 -22.03 -25.41
C ARG A 212 2.19 -21.67 -26.29
N GLU A 213 2.05 -21.73 -27.62
CA GLU A 213 3.12 -21.31 -28.54
C GLU A 213 3.49 -19.85 -28.32
N GLU A 214 2.51 -18.94 -28.27
CA GLU A 214 2.73 -17.52 -27.97
C GLU A 214 3.45 -17.31 -26.62
N MET A 215 3.08 -18.10 -25.59
CA MET A 215 3.76 -18.10 -24.29
C MET A 215 5.21 -18.58 -24.40
N LEU A 216 5.46 -19.71 -25.06
CA LEU A 216 6.81 -20.28 -25.20
C LEU A 216 7.74 -19.35 -25.98
N ASP A 217 7.23 -18.74 -27.06
CA ASP A 217 7.96 -17.73 -27.84
C ASP A 217 8.36 -16.54 -26.97
N ALA A 218 7.42 -16.01 -26.17
CA ALA A 218 7.70 -14.87 -25.30
C ALA A 218 8.70 -15.22 -24.17
N VAL A 219 8.59 -16.41 -23.58
CA VAL A 219 9.43 -16.82 -22.44
C VAL A 219 10.83 -17.26 -22.87
N SER A 220 10.96 -17.90 -24.04
CA SER A 220 12.25 -18.37 -24.58
C SER A 220 13.27 -17.24 -24.77
N MET A 221 12.81 -16.02 -25.09
CA MET A 221 13.66 -14.83 -25.21
C MET A 221 14.46 -14.49 -23.94
N PHE A 222 14.10 -15.07 -22.79
CA PHE A 222 14.74 -14.81 -21.50
C PHE A 222 15.57 -16.00 -20.97
N SER A 223 15.67 -17.11 -21.72
CA SER A 223 16.53 -18.26 -21.37
C SER A 223 17.00 -18.98 -22.62
N ASP A 224 18.31 -18.96 -22.84
CA ASP A 224 18.97 -19.71 -23.91
C ASP A 224 18.72 -21.21 -23.74
N GLU A 225 18.74 -21.72 -22.50
CA GLU A 225 18.49 -23.12 -22.19
C GLU A 225 17.06 -23.54 -22.56
N LEU A 226 16.07 -22.69 -22.30
CA LEU A 226 14.68 -22.95 -22.69
C LEU A 226 14.53 -22.88 -24.22
N THR A 227 15.20 -21.92 -24.87
CA THR A 227 15.19 -21.80 -26.34
C THR A 227 15.70 -23.06 -27.02
N GLU A 228 16.85 -23.58 -26.57
CA GLU A 228 17.40 -24.85 -27.07
C GLU A 228 16.44 -26.02 -26.79
N ALA A 229 15.89 -26.11 -25.57
CA ALA A 229 14.97 -27.18 -25.20
C ALA A 229 13.65 -27.17 -26.00
N ILE A 230 13.17 -25.99 -26.42
CA ILE A 230 11.99 -25.85 -27.30
C ILE A 230 12.31 -26.35 -28.71
N LEU A 231 13.46 -25.95 -29.28
CA LEU A 231 13.88 -26.39 -30.61
C LEU A 231 14.08 -27.91 -30.71
N GLU A 232 14.46 -28.53 -29.59
CA GLU A 232 14.64 -29.98 -29.46
C GLU A 232 13.37 -30.70 -28.95
N GLU A 233 12.23 -30.01 -28.80
CA GLU A 233 10.95 -30.53 -28.31
C GLU A 233 11.05 -31.27 -26.95
N ARG A 234 12.01 -30.90 -26.10
CA ARG A 234 12.30 -31.56 -24.81
C ARG A 234 12.08 -30.69 -23.57
N HIS A 235 11.50 -29.50 -23.74
CA HIS A 235 11.25 -28.58 -22.65
C HIS A 235 10.25 -29.19 -21.65
N THR A 236 10.48 -28.96 -20.36
CA THR A 236 9.56 -29.39 -19.29
C THR A 236 8.86 -28.21 -18.65
N GLY A 237 7.73 -28.44 -17.97
CA GLY A 237 7.06 -27.40 -17.18
C GLY A 237 7.98 -26.75 -16.14
N ARG A 238 8.99 -27.48 -15.64
CA ARG A 238 10.03 -26.93 -14.75
C ARG A 238 10.91 -25.90 -15.45
N ASP A 239 11.33 -26.17 -16.69
CA ASP A 239 12.20 -25.26 -17.45
C ASP A 239 11.44 -23.97 -17.79
N ILE A 240 10.17 -24.10 -18.21
CA ILE A 240 9.27 -22.96 -18.45
C ILE A 240 9.13 -22.13 -17.17
N ARG A 241 8.87 -22.76 -16.01
CA ARG A 241 8.73 -22.04 -14.73
C ARG A 241 10.01 -21.31 -14.32
N ALA A 242 11.18 -21.90 -14.55
CA ALA A 242 12.47 -21.26 -14.25
C ALA A 242 12.71 -20.02 -15.10
N ALA A 243 12.44 -20.09 -16.41
CA ALA A 243 12.55 -18.94 -17.31
C ALA A 243 11.54 -17.84 -16.98
N LEU A 244 10.27 -18.21 -16.72
CA LEU A 244 9.22 -17.29 -16.25
C LEU A 244 9.64 -16.57 -14.97
N ARG A 245 10.20 -17.29 -13.99
CA ARG A 245 10.69 -16.70 -12.74
C ARG A 245 11.77 -15.65 -13.02
N SER A 246 12.79 -15.99 -13.81
CA SER A 246 13.87 -15.06 -14.17
C SER A 246 13.32 -13.79 -14.84
N ALA A 247 12.43 -13.96 -15.82
CA ALA A 247 11.81 -12.86 -16.57
C ALA A 247 10.87 -11.99 -15.69
N THR A 248 10.22 -12.61 -14.70
CA THR A 248 9.35 -11.91 -13.73
C THR A 248 10.17 -11.06 -12.78
N ILE A 249 11.24 -11.62 -12.19
CA ILE A 249 12.13 -10.91 -11.26
C ILE A 249 12.86 -9.77 -11.98
N SER A 250 13.26 -9.97 -13.24
CA SER A 250 13.86 -8.91 -14.07
C SER A 250 12.86 -7.81 -14.46
N ARG A 251 11.56 -8.04 -14.30
CA ARG A 251 10.43 -7.17 -14.66
C ARG A 251 10.29 -6.92 -16.16
N GLN A 252 10.85 -7.82 -16.98
CA GLN A 252 10.75 -7.76 -18.43
C GLN A 252 9.51 -8.49 -18.97
N LEU A 253 8.91 -9.35 -18.14
CA LEU A 253 7.71 -10.12 -18.44
C LEU A 253 6.77 -10.06 -17.23
N THR A 254 5.47 -10.04 -17.48
CA THR A 254 4.44 -10.10 -16.42
C THR A 254 3.56 -11.33 -16.64
N PRO A 255 3.69 -12.38 -15.80
CA PRO A 255 2.80 -13.52 -15.88
C PRO A 255 1.36 -13.12 -15.55
N VAL A 256 0.42 -13.54 -16.37
CA VAL A 256 -1.01 -13.23 -16.23
C VAL A 256 -1.75 -14.51 -15.86
N LEU A 257 -2.30 -14.50 -14.65
CA LEU A 257 -3.21 -15.51 -14.12
C LEU A 257 -4.62 -14.95 -14.08
N MET A 258 -5.61 -15.81 -13.86
CA MET A 258 -7.00 -15.39 -13.84
C MET A 258 -7.88 -16.28 -12.96
N GLY A 259 -9.07 -15.77 -12.62
CA GLY A 259 -10.03 -16.54 -11.83
C GLY A 259 -11.18 -15.70 -11.26
N SER A 260 -11.86 -16.26 -10.27
CA SER A 260 -12.89 -15.57 -9.51
C SER A 260 -12.71 -15.82 -8.02
N ALA A 261 -12.29 -14.79 -7.29
CA ALA A 261 -12.21 -14.80 -5.83
C ALA A 261 -13.60 -14.96 -5.19
N HIS A 262 -14.65 -14.45 -5.83
CA HIS A 262 -16.02 -14.58 -5.32
C HIS A 262 -16.55 -16.01 -5.46
N ARG A 263 -16.29 -16.67 -6.59
CA ARG A 263 -16.70 -18.06 -6.86
C ARG A 263 -15.65 -19.10 -6.46
N ASN A 264 -14.59 -18.72 -5.77
CA ASN A 264 -13.60 -19.65 -5.22
C ASN A 264 -12.83 -20.46 -6.30
N LYS A 265 -12.46 -19.82 -7.41
CA LYS A 265 -11.81 -20.47 -8.57
C LYS A 265 -10.51 -19.77 -8.97
N GLY A 266 -9.42 -20.53 -9.09
CA GLY A 266 -8.11 -20.03 -9.54
C GLY A 266 -7.16 -19.49 -8.45
N ILE A 267 -7.57 -19.52 -7.17
CA ILE A 267 -6.83 -18.87 -6.09
C ILE A 267 -5.65 -19.73 -5.64
N GLN A 268 -5.81 -21.04 -5.64
CA GLN A 268 -4.72 -21.98 -5.35
C GLN A 268 -3.64 -21.91 -6.42
N LEU A 269 -4.02 -21.76 -7.70
CA LEU A 269 -3.08 -21.57 -8.80
C LEU A 269 -2.34 -20.23 -8.69
N LEU A 270 -3.03 -19.17 -8.24
CA LEU A 270 -2.38 -17.91 -7.90
C LEU A 270 -1.35 -18.09 -6.76
N LEU A 271 -1.67 -18.84 -5.72
CA LEU A 271 -0.75 -19.08 -4.61
C LEU A 271 0.46 -19.92 -5.02
N ASP A 272 0.27 -20.86 -5.95
CA ASP A 272 1.36 -21.60 -6.57
C ASP A 272 2.26 -20.67 -7.38
N ALA A 273 1.68 -19.82 -8.22
CA ALA A 273 2.41 -18.82 -9.00
C ALA A 273 3.15 -17.78 -8.13
N VAL A 274 2.62 -17.41 -6.96
CA VAL A 274 3.32 -16.57 -5.98
C VAL A 274 4.63 -17.24 -5.53
N ASN A 275 4.58 -18.53 -5.21
CA ASN A 275 5.79 -19.26 -4.81
C ASN A 275 6.77 -19.41 -5.98
N ASP A 276 6.25 -19.73 -7.17
CA ASP A 276 7.05 -20.09 -8.34
C ASP A 276 7.70 -18.88 -9.01
N PHE A 277 7.02 -17.73 -9.08
CA PHE A 277 7.45 -16.59 -9.91
C PHE A 277 7.85 -15.34 -9.13
N LEU A 278 7.29 -15.09 -7.94
CA LEU A 278 7.67 -13.92 -7.15
C LEU A 278 8.97 -14.18 -6.36
N PRO A 279 9.80 -13.14 -6.17
CA PRO A 279 11.11 -13.30 -5.56
C PRO A 279 11.03 -13.59 -4.07
N ALA A 280 12.05 -14.26 -3.57
CA ALA A 280 12.39 -14.32 -2.16
C ALA A 280 13.14 -13.05 -1.72
N PRO A 281 13.18 -12.71 -0.42
CA PRO A 281 13.81 -11.48 0.06
C PRO A 281 15.33 -11.40 -0.24
N ASP A 282 16.00 -12.54 -0.39
CA ASP A 282 17.41 -12.67 -0.74
C ASP A 282 17.71 -12.53 -2.24
N GLU A 283 16.68 -12.59 -3.10
CA GLU A 283 16.80 -12.37 -4.54
C GLU A 283 16.59 -10.90 -4.94
N VAL A 284 16.22 -10.03 -3.98
CA VAL A 284 15.95 -8.61 -4.19
C VAL A 284 17.06 -7.75 -3.60
N SER A 285 17.69 -6.92 -4.43
CA SER A 285 18.69 -5.95 -3.98
C SER A 285 18.03 -4.74 -3.32
N ASN A 286 18.32 -4.53 -2.03
CA ASN A 286 17.82 -3.41 -1.25
C ASN A 286 18.93 -2.36 -1.06
N ARG A 287 18.63 -1.11 -1.41
CA ARG A 287 19.60 0.00 -1.43
C ARG A 287 19.18 1.08 -0.45
N LEU A 288 20.09 1.43 0.46
CA LEU A 288 19.96 2.50 1.45
C LEU A 288 21.01 3.58 1.20
N PHE A 289 20.93 4.68 1.93
CA PHE A 289 21.88 5.79 1.87
C PHE A 289 22.55 5.95 3.23
N ASP A 290 23.87 6.05 3.22
CA ASP A 290 24.61 6.47 4.39
C ASP A 290 24.29 7.93 4.72
N VAL A 291 23.90 8.20 5.97
CA VAL A 291 23.37 9.52 6.37
C VAL A 291 24.45 10.61 6.40
N GLU A 292 25.71 10.24 6.61
CA GLU A 292 26.81 11.20 6.70
C GLU A 292 27.39 11.53 5.32
N SER A 293 27.59 10.51 4.49
CA SER A 293 28.24 10.63 3.19
C SER A 293 27.27 10.74 2.01
N GLY A 294 25.99 10.41 2.20
CA GLY A 294 24.98 10.36 1.14
C GLY A 294 25.21 9.27 0.10
N ARG A 295 26.17 8.35 0.32
CA ARG A 295 26.49 7.28 -0.62
C ARG A 295 25.49 6.14 -0.52
N GLU A 296 25.21 5.52 -1.66
CA GLU A 296 24.35 4.34 -1.73
C GLU A 296 25.08 3.12 -1.16
N VAL A 297 24.41 2.40 -0.27
CA VAL A 297 24.87 1.17 0.38
C VAL A 297 23.88 0.06 0.03
N CYS A 298 24.37 -1.02 -0.58
CA CYS A 298 23.56 -2.21 -0.84
C CYS A 298 23.57 -3.10 0.41
N LEU A 299 22.40 -3.52 0.85
CA LEU A 299 22.27 -4.51 1.92
C LEU A 299 22.47 -5.91 1.34
N SER A 300 23.10 -6.77 2.12
CA SER A 300 23.40 -8.16 1.75
C SER A 300 22.20 -9.10 1.90
N GLY A 301 21.27 -8.79 2.82
CA GLY A 301 20.22 -9.71 3.23
C GLY A 301 20.67 -10.77 4.24
N ASP A 302 21.93 -10.76 4.69
CA ASP A 302 22.47 -11.79 5.59
C ASP A 302 21.99 -11.57 7.05
N PRO A 303 21.40 -12.58 7.72
CA PRO A 303 21.08 -12.52 9.15
C PRO A 303 22.27 -12.29 10.09
N GLY A 304 23.51 -12.55 9.65
CA GLY A 304 24.75 -12.34 10.40
C GLY A 304 25.30 -10.92 10.35
N ASP A 305 24.82 -10.09 9.41
CA ASP A 305 25.25 -8.71 9.24
C ASP A 305 24.63 -7.74 10.27
N PRO A 306 25.11 -6.48 10.37
CA PRO A 306 24.58 -5.53 11.33
C PRO A 306 23.09 -5.25 11.11
N PHE A 307 22.30 -5.18 12.18
CA PHE A 307 20.85 -5.09 12.08
C PHE A 307 20.39 -3.82 11.37
N VAL A 308 19.49 -3.98 10.38
CA VAL A 308 18.80 -2.88 9.71
C VAL A 308 17.34 -3.25 9.48
N ALA A 309 16.43 -2.40 9.95
CA ALA A 309 14.98 -2.55 9.75
C ALA A 309 14.29 -1.23 9.41
N LEU A 310 13.19 -1.30 8.67
CA LEU A 310 12.37 -0.14 8.30
C LEU A 310 11.01 -0.22 8.98
N ALA A 311 10.61 0.84 9.68
CA ALA A 311 9.24 1.02 10.13
C ALA A 311 8.34 1.46 8.98
N PHE A 312 7.22 0.78 8.75
CA PHE A 312 6.33 1.10 7.63
C PHE A 312 4.87 1.27 8.01
N LYS A 313 4.44 0.73 9.17
CA LYS A 313 3.09 0.92 9.68
C LYS A 313 3.13 1.15 11.20
N LEU A 314 2.34 2.10 11.65
CA LEU A 314 2.15 2.41 13.07
C LEU A 314 0.68 2.14 13.41
N GLU A 315 0.46 1.42 14.51
CA GLU A 315 -0.87 1.10 14.99
C GLU A 315 -0.92 1.35 16.49
N ALA A 316 -1.88 2.14 16.97
CA ALA A 316 -2.07 2.33 18.40
C ALA A 316 -3.12 1.34 18.90
N GLY A 317 -2.70 0.42 19.77
CA GLY A 317 -3.59 -0.52 20.43
C GLY A 317 -3.83 -0.18 21.89
N ARG A 318 -4.69 -0.97 22.54
CA ARG A 318 -4.95 -0.91 24.00
C ARG A 318 -3.68 -1.10 24.84
N TYR A 319 -2.68 -1.78 24.28
CA TYR A 319 -1.41 -2.11 24.94
C TYR A 319 -0.26 -1.17 24.57
N GLY A 320 -0.56 -0.05 23.91
CA GLY A 320 0.42 0.93 23.44
C GLY A 320 0.62 0.90 21.91
N GLN A 321 1.62 1.65 21.45
CA GLN A 321 1.97 1.74 20.04
C GLN A 321 2.69 0.46 19.57
N LEU A 322 2.18 -0.11 18.48
CA LEU A 322 2.76 -1.17 17.68
C LEU A 322 3.41 -0.54 16.45
N THR A 323 4.68 -0.85 16.26
CA THR A 323 5.46 -0.39 15.11
C THR A 323 5.82 -1.60 14.27
N TYR A 324 5.21 -1.71 13.10
CA TYR A 324 5.51 -2.77 12.14
C TYR A 324 6.79 -2.44 11.41
N VAL A 325 7.71 -3.38 11.43
CA VAL A 325 9.02 -3.27 10.80
C VAL A 325 9.28 -4.44 9.86
N ARG A 326 9.97 -4.16 8.76
CA ARG A 326 10.63 -5.19 7.94
C ARG A 326 12.11 -5.17 8.22
N ILE A 327 12.68 -6.34 8.50
CA ILE A 327 14.11 -6.51 8.70
C ILE A 327 14.75 -6.81 7.35
N TYR A 328 15.72 -6.00 6.94
CA TYR A 328 16.40 -6.18 5.65
C TYR A 328 17.70 -6.96 5.78
N GLN A 329 18.43 -6.76 6.88
CA GLN A 329 19.63 -7.53 7.17
C GLN A 329 19.83 -7.66 8.68
N GLY A 330 20.65 -8.62 9.09
CA GLY A 330 20.94 -8.89 10.48
C GLY A 330 19.80 -9.54 11.24
N THR A 331 19.95 -9.55 12.56
CA THR A 331 19.06 -10.25 13.48
C THR A 331 18.76 -9.37 14.69
N VAL A 332 17.53 -9.44 15.19
CA VAL A 332 17.11 -8.78 16.43
C VAL A 332 16.46 -9.77 17.38
N THR A 333 16.78 -9.63 18.67
CA THR A 333 16.30 -10.50 19.74
C THR A 333 15.51 -9.71 20.78
N LYS A 334 14.66 -10.41 21.53
CA LYS A 334 13.96 -9.82 22.68
C LYS A 334 14.98 -9.32 23.70
N GLY A 335 14.86 -8.05 24.10
CA GLY A 335 15.77 -7.40 25.03
C GLY A 335 16.94 -6.64 24.38
N ALA A 336 17.12 -6.74 23.05
CA ALA A 336 18.14 -6.00 22.32
C ALA A 336 17.88 -4.48 22.35
N THR A 337 18.94 -3.70 22.19
CA THR A 337 18.87 -2.24 22.04
C THR A 337 18.97 -1.88 20.57
N ILE A 338 18.01 -1.12 20.06
CA ILE A 338 17.99 -0.61 18.70
C ILE A 338 18.05 0.93 18.70
N HIS A 339 18.48 1.51 17.59
CA HIS A 339 18.69 2.94 17.42
C HIS A 339 17.89 3.45 16.23
N ASN A 340 17.11 4.52 16.42
CA ASN A 340 16.50 5.23 15.29
C ASN A 340 17.54 6.16 14.66
N VAL A 341 17.75 6.01 13.35
CA VAL A 341 18.75 6.77 12.59
C VAL A 341 18.41 8.26 12.50
N HIS A 342 17.13 8.63 12.47
CA HIS A 342 16.68 10.02 12.31
C HIS A 342 16.71 10.86 13.60
N GLY A 343 17.42 10.39 14.63
CA GLY A 343 17.55 11.08 15.92
C GLY A 343 16.60 10.51 16.96
N GLY A 344 17.07 9.49 17.68
CA GLY A 344 16.38 8.91 18.81
C GLY A 344 17.35 8.42 19.88
N ARG A 345 16.87 8.32 21.12
CA ARG A 345 17.60 7.62 22.18
C ARG A 345 17.63 6.12 21.88
N PRO A 346 18.66 5.37 22.32
CA PRO A 346 18.64 3.91 22.27
C PRO A 346 17.35 3.36 22.88
N ILE A 347 16.67 2.49 22.15
CA ILE A 347 15.39 1.89 22.52
C ILE A 347 15.64 0.43 22.86
N ARG A 348 15.32 0.03 24.11
CA ARG A 348 15.40 -1.36 24.51
C ARG A 348 14.11 -2.09 24.16
N LEU A 349 14.20 -3.14 23.35
CA LEU A 349 13.06 -3.91 22.88
C LEU A 349 12.51 -4.81 23.98
N GLY A 350 11.33 -4.48 24.50
CA GLY A 350 10.65 -5.30 25.50
C GLY A 350 10.03 -6.57 24.92
N ARG A 351 9.31 -6.44 23.80
CA ARG A 351 8.59 -7.55 23.15
C ARG A 351 8.67 -7.43 21.63
N LEU A 352 8.86 -8.58 20.97
CA LEU A 352 8.70 -8.74 19.54
C LEU A 352 7.51 -9.66 19.30
N VAL A 353 6.66 -9.28 18.36
CA VAL A 353 5.49 -10.07 17.97
C VAL A 353 5.42 -10.24 16.47
N ARG A 354 4.86 -11.36 16.05
CA ARG A 354 4.42 -11.60 14.68
C ARG A 354 2.90 -11.56 14.66
N MET A 355 2.34 -10.85 13.69
CA MET A 355 0.90 -10.78 13.47
C MET A 355 0.47 -11.99 12.65
N HIS A 356 -0.58 -12.66 13.11
CA HIS A 356 -1.23 -13.77 12.41
C HIS A 356 -2.71 -13.42 12.27
N ALA A 357 -3.08 -12.80 11.15
CA ALA A 357 -4.38 -12.15 11.00
C ALA A 357 -4.65 -11.19 12.18
N SER A 358 -5.63 -11.50 13.04
CA SER A 358 -5.98 -10.72 14.23
C SER A 358 -5.26 -11.15 15.52
N GLU A 359 -4.48 -12.23 15.50
CA GLU A 359 -3.81 -12.78 16.68
C GLU A 359 -2.33 -12.36 16.76
N MET A 360 -1.88 -12.00 17.97
CA MET A 360 -0.50 -11.62 18.25
C MET A 360 0.28 -12.81 18.82
N LYS A 361 1.38 -13.20 18.17
CA LYS A 361 2.28 -14.24 18.68
C LYS A 361 3.62 -13.64 19.08
N GLU A 362 3.97 -13.76 20.36
CA GLU A 362 5.30 -13.37 20.84
C GLU A 362 6.40 -14.28 20.27
N ILE A 363 7.49 -13.65 19.81
CA ILE A 363 8.67 -14.32 19.27
C ILE A 363 9.92 -13.83 20.00
N GLY A 364 10.93 -14.70 20.14
CA GLY A 364 12.19 -14.37 20.80
C GLY A 364 13.25 -13.75 19.89
N ILE A 365 13.15 -14.00 18.58
CA ILE A 365 14.14 -13.64 17.57
C ILE A 365 13.44 -13.36 16.23
N ALA A 366 13.95 -12.39 15.48
CA ALA A 366 13.53 -12.08 14.12
C ALA A 366 14.77 -11.76 13.26
N ARG A 367 14.76 -12.16 11.99
CA ARG A 367 15.93 -12.11 11.08
C ARG A 367 15.61 -11.36 9.80
N ALA A 368 16.64 -11.11 8.98
CA ALA A 368 16.51 -10.62 7.62
C ALA A 368 15.38 -11.33 6.84
N GLY A 369 14.52 -10.54 6.19
CA GLY A 369 13.35 -11.00 5.45
C GLY A 369 12.04 -11.06 6.28
N ASP A 370 12.11 -11.05 7.62
CA ASP A 370 10.92 -11.08 8.47
C ASP A 370 10.19 -9.72 8.53
N ILE A 371 8.86 -9.79 8.59
CA ILE A 371 7.98 -8.68 8.97
C ILE A 371 7.45 -8.96 10.38
N VAL A 372 7.71 -8.03 11.30
CA VAL A 372 7.37 -8.15 12.73
C VAL A 372 6.85 -6.83 13.28
N ALA A 373 6.16 -6.86 14.41
CA ALA A 373 5.77 -5.65 15.13
C ALA A 373 6.53 -5.53 16.46
N LEU A 374 6.95 -4.29 16.76
CA LEU A 374 7.67 -3.90 17.95
C LEU A 374 6.74 -3.13 18.88
N PHE A 375 6.78 -3.44 20.18
CA PHE A 375 5.96 -2.76 21.19
C PHE A 375 6.67 -1.56 21.80
N GLY A 376 5.96 -0.44 21.94
CA GLY A 376 6.41 0.72 22.71
C GLY A 376 7.54 1.50 22.05
N VAL A 377 7.72 1.30 20.75
CA VAL A 377 8.72 2.02 19.94
C VAL A 377 8.03 3.25 19.34
N ASP A 378 8.31 4.44 19.90
CA ASP A 378 7.85 5.70 19.31
C ASP A 378 8.77 6.08 18.14
N CYS A 379 8.19 6.16 16.95
CA CYS A 379 8.85 6.58 15.72
C CYS A 379 7.82 7.11 14.72
N ARG A 380 8.31 7.59 13.58
CA ARG A 380 7.48 7.92 12.43
C ARG A 380 7.48 6.77 11.44
N SER A 381 6.43 6.70 10.63
CA SER A 381 6.40 5.79 9.50
C SER A 381 7.50 6.17 8.50
N GLY A 382 8.32 5.20 8.09
CA GLY A 382 9.48 5.40 7.23
C GLY A 382 10.83 5.49 7.97
N ASP A 383 10.83 5.52 9.31
CA ASP A 383 12.08 5.55 10.08
C ASP A 383 12.87 4.24 9.95
N THR A 384 14.19 4.36 9.88
CA THR A 384 15.11 3.22 9.85
C THR A 384 15.70 2.97 11.24
N PHE A 385 15.71 1.69 11.65
CA PHE A 385 16.31 1.22 12.88
C PHE A 385 17.56 0.40 12.61
N THR A 386 18.61 0.62 13.42
CA THR A 386 19.86 -0.17 13.37
C THR A 386 20.28 -0.62 14.77
N ASP A 387 21.31 -1.46 14.86
CA ASP A 387 21.99 -1.79 16.13
C ASP A 387 22.92 -0.67 16.65
N GLY A 388 22.99 0.47 15.95
CA GLY A 388 23.85 1.60 16.27
C GLY A 388 25.24 1.57 15.62
N THR A 389 25.61 0.47 14.94
CA THR A 389 26.89 0.38 14.23
C THR A 389 26.83 1.06 12.86
N LEU A 390 25.70 0.93 12.17
CA LEU A 390 25.45 1.55 10.86
C LEU A 390 24.55 2.79 11.01
N LYS A 391 24.88 3.84 10.26
CA LYS A 391 24.06 5.06 10.09
C LYS A 391 23.52 5.13 8.67
N VAL A 392 22.78 4.09 8.28
CA VAL A 392 22.13 4.01 6.98
C VAL A 392 20.65 4.30 7.12
N ALA A 393 20.09 5.07 6.21
CA ALA A 393 18.67 5.35 6.12
C ALA A 393 18.14 4.94 4.75
N MET A 394 16.93 4.43 4.71
CA MET A 394 16.17 4.31 3.47
C MET A 394 15.96 5.69 2.83
N SER A 395 15.97 5.76 1.49
CA SER A 395 15.63 7.01 0.78
C SER A 395 14.28 7.56 1.24
N GLY A 396 14.10 8.88 1.16
CA GLY A 396 12.76 9.47 1.32
C GLY A 396 11.79 8.84 0.31
N PHE A 397 10.54 8.62 0.71
CA PHE A 397 9.47 8.27 -0.22
C PHE A 397 8.79 9.54 -0.73
N HIS A 398 8.17 9.44 -1.90
CA HIS A 398 7.44 10.55 -2.47
C HIS A 398 6.16 10.78 -1.65
N VAL A 399 6.13 11.88 -0.90
CA VAL A 399 4.93 12.34 -0.19
C VAL A 399 4.23 13.34 -1.11
N PRO A 400 3.05 13.01 -1.65
CA PRO A 400 2.30 13.95 -2.48
C PRO A 400 1.85 15.17 -1.66
N THR A 401 1.70 16.30 -2.33
CA THR A 401 1.15 17.51 -1.70
C THR A 401 -0.36 17.34 -1.44
N PRO A 402 -0.86 17.64 -0.23
CA PRO A 402 -2.29 17.66 0.05
C PRO A 402 -3.05 18.64 -0.85
N VAL A 403 -4.28 18.30 -1.23
CA VAL A 403 -5.09 19.09 -2.19
C VAL A 403 -6.40 19.63 -1.61
N ILE A 404 -6.88 19.06 -0.49
CA ILE A 404 -8.08 19.55 0.22
C ILE A 404 -7.67 20.07 1.60
N HIS A 405 -8.31 21.16 2.02
CA HIS A 405 -8.08 21.81 3.31
C HIS A 405 -9.40 22.05 4.04
N TYR A 406 -9.43 21.76 5.34
CA TYR A 406 -10.55 22.09 6.23
C TYR A 406 -10.05 22.82 7.47
N ASN A 407 -10.80 23.83 7.91
CA ASN A 407 -10.67 24.34 9.26
C ASN A 407 -11.45 23.44 10.21
N ILE A 408 -10.83 23.06 11.32
CA ILE A 408 -11.45 22.27 12.38
C ILE A 408 -11.47 23.02 13.70
N LYS A 409 -12.61 22.91 14.39
CA LYS A 409 -12.78 23.45 15.73
C LYS A 409 -13.47 22.44 16.64
N PRO A 410 -12.94 22.17 17.85
CA PRO A 410 -13.63 21.34 18.82
C PRO A 410 -14.89 22.06 19.32
N ALA A 411 -15.96 21.30 19.56
CA ALA A 411 -17.23 21.83 20.04
C ALA A 411 -17.11 22.42 21.47
N SER A 412 -16.24 21.86 22.30
CA SER A 412 -15.92 22.36 23.65
C SER A 412 -14.42 22.57 23.84
N ARG A 413 -14.05 23.52 24.71
CA ARG A 413 -12.65 23.78 25.10
C ARG A 413 -12.00 22.59 25.81
N ASP A 414 -12.78 21.77 26.51
CA ASP A 414 -12.26 20.61 27.24
C ASP A 414 -11.75 19.50 26.31
N GLN A 415 -12.17 19.53 25.04
CA GLN A 415 -11.76 18.55 24.03
C GLN A 415 -10.47 18.94 23.30
N VAL A 416 -9.93 20.16 23.52
CA VAL A 416 -8.71 20.65 22.84
C VAL A 416 -7.52 19.72 23.11
N THR A 417 -7.35 19.26 24.35
CA THR A 417 -6.25 18.35 24.71
C THR A 417 -6.33 17.02 23.96
N ASN A 418 -7.54 16.47 23.79
CA ASN A 418 -7.74 15.23 23.03
C ASN A 418 -7.53 15.44 21.53
N LEU A 419 -7.95 16.59 21.01
CA LEU A 419 -7.69 16.98 19.62
C LEU A 419 -6.19 17.08 19.33
N SER A 420 -5.43 17.77 20.18
CA SER A 420 -3.97 17.88 20.02
C SER A 420 -3.28 16.51 20.05
N LYS A 421 -3.74 15.59 20.92
CA LYS A 421 -3.24 14.20 20.95
C LYS A 421 -3.58 13.43 19.67
N ALA A 422 -4.80 13.59 19.14
CA ALA A 422 -5.23 12.95 17.90
C ALA A 422 -4.41 13.46 16.69
N LEU A 423 -4.30 14.78 16.55
CA LEU A 423 -3.53 15.42 15.47
C LEU A 423 -2.06 14.98 15.49
N ALA A 424 -1.41 15.05 16.67
CA ALA A 424 -0.02 14.63 16.82
C ALA A 424 0.21 13.15 16.46
N ARG A 425 -0.76 12.27 16.76
CA ARG A 425 -0.69 10.87 16.36
C ARG A 425 -0.87 10.72 14.85
N PHE A 426 -1.93 11.29 14.29
CA PHE A 426 -2.28 11.11 12.89
C PHE A 426 -1.22 11.68 11.94
N THR A 427 -0.56 12.79 12.30
CA THR A 427 0.59 13.30 11.54
C THR A 427 1.84 12.39 11.62
N LYS A 428 2.02 11.63 12.71
CA LYS A 428 3.09 10.60 12.78
C LYS A 428 2.76 9.36 11.95
N GLU A 429 1.48 9.01 11.90
CA GLU A 429 0.92 7.84 11.21
C GLU A 429 0.92 8.04 9.68
N ASP A 430 0.53 9.23 9.23
CA ASP A 430 0.40 9.59 7.81
C ASP A 430 1.06 10.96 7.51
N PRO A 431 2.14 10.99 6.71
CA PRO A 431 2.82 12.24 6.36
C PRO A 431 2.04 13.13 5.38
N THR A 432 1.00 12.61 4.71
CA THR A 432 0.10 13.39 3.85
C THR A 432 -1.00 14.10 4.64
N PHE A 433 -1.20 13.73 5.90
CA PHE A 433 -2.10 14.43 6.81
C PHE A 433 -1.35 15.57 7.50
N VAL A 434 -1.45 16.77 6.92
CA VAL A 434 -0.72 17.95 7.38
C VAL A 434 -1.62 18.81 8.25
N VAL A 435 -1.10 19.19 9.42
CA VAL A 435 -1.76 20.10 10.36
C VAL A 435 -0.98 21.41 10.38
N SER A 436 -1.68 22.51 10.19
CA SER A 436 -1.11 23.86 10.23
C SER A 436 -2.02 24.78 11.03
N SER A 437 -1.48 25.91 11.47
CA SER A 437 -2.26 27.00 12.06
C SER A 437 -2.21 28.18 11.11
N ASP A 438 -3.36 28.78 10.85
CA ASP A 438 -3.42 30.03 10.11
C ASP A 438 -2.82 31.16 10.97
N ALA A 439 -1.87 31.91 10.43
CA ALA A 439 -1.11 32.92 11.18
C ALA A 439 -1.97 34.16 11.53
N GLU A 440 -3.01 34.45 10.77
CA GLU A 440 -3.85 35.64 10.95
C GLU A 440 -5.05 35.39 11.84
N THR A 441 -5.70 34.24 11.66
CA THR A 441 -6.94 33.87 12.37
C THR A 441 -6.68 32.98 13.59
N GLY A 442 -5.52 32.32 13.65
CA GLY A 442 -5.20 31.32 14.68
C GLY A 442 -6.02 30.04 14.56
N GLU A 443 -6.70 29.83 13.43
CA GLU A 443 -7.53 28.65 13.18
C GLU A 443 -6.65 27.43 12.84
N THR A 444 -7.08 26.23 13.26
CA THR A 444 -6.36 24.98 12.97
C THR A 444 -6.84 24.40 11.65
N ILE A 445 -5.94 24.33 10.67
CA ILE A 445 -6.22 23.81 9.33
C ILE A 445 -5.64 22.40 9.20
N ILE A 446 -6.48 21.45 8.83
CA ILE A 446 -6.07 20.11 8.40
C ILE A 446 -6.08 20.02 6.88
N SER A 447 -5.08 19.35 6.34
CA SER A 447 -4.91 19.17 4.90
C SER A 447 -4.74 17.70 4.58
N GLY A 448 -5.34 17.24 3.47
CA GLY A 448 -5.29 15.84 3.06
C GLY A 448 -5.36 15.63 1.55
N MET A 449 -5.24 14.36 1.14
CA MET A 449 -5.21 13.93 -0.26
C MET A 449 -6.54 14.02 -1.00
N GLY A 450 -7.66 14.09 -0.27
CA GLY A 450 -9.00 14.12 -0.84
C GLY A 450 -10.07 14.29 0.23
N GLU A 451 -11.33 14.35 -0.21
CA GLU A 451 -12.48 14.51 0.69
C GLU A 451 -12.67 13.27 1.57
N LEU A 452 -12.64 12.07 0.97
CA LEU A 452 -12.77 10.81 1.70
C LEU A 452 -11.64 10.63 2.72
N HIS A 453 -10.41 11.01 2.36
CA HIS A 453 -9.27 11.03 3.27
C HIS A 453 -9.57 11.81 4.55
N LEU A 454 -9.99 13.07 4.42
CA LEU A 454 -10.27 13.93 5.56
C LEU A 454 -11.51 13.48 6.34
N GLU A 455 -12.56 13.02 5.66
CA GLU A 455 -13.74 12.46 6.33
C GLU A 455 -13.39 11.30 7.26
N VAL A 456 -12.55 10.37 6.80
CA VAL A 456 -12.09 9.23 7.61
C VAL A 456 -11.34 9.71 8.85
N TYR A 457 -10.41 10.65 8.69
CA TYR A 457 -9.66 11.20 9.85
C TYR A 457 -10.56 11.95 10.83
N LEU A 458 -11.52 12.74 10.34
CA LEU A 458 -12.50 13.42 11.18
C LEU A 458 -13.34 12.43 11.98
N GLU A 459 -13.79 11.36 11.34
CA GLU A 459 -14.60 10.33 12.00
C GLU A 459 -13.78 9.52 13.00
N ARG A 460 -12.50 9.23 12.70
CA ARG A 460 -11.56 8.64 13.66
C ARG A 460 -11.34 9.55 14.87
N MET A 461 -11.21 10.86 14.71
CA MET A 461 -11.13 11.81 15.83
C MET A 461 -12.39 11.77 16.72
N ARG A 462 -13.57 11.66 16.10
CA ARG A 462 -14.85 11.54 16.84
C ARG A 462 -14.93 10.23 17.62
N ARG A 463 -14.62 9.09 16.99
CA ARG A 463 -14.80 7.76 17.58
C ARG A 463 -13.66 7.37 18.53
N GLU A 464 -12.41 7.55 18.13
CA GLU A 464 -11.24 7.10 18.91
C GLU A 464 -10.88 8.07 20.06
N TYR A 465 -11.09 9.38 19.86
CA TYR A 465 -10.68 10.42 20.82
C TYR A 465 -11.84 11.16 21.47
N ASN A 466 -13.09 10.80 21.13
CA ASN A 466 -14.30 11.43 21.62
C ASN A 466 -14.31 12.96 21.45
N VAL A 467 -13.83 13.43 20.29
CA VAL A 467 -13.76 14.85 19.94
C VAL A 467 -14.90 15.20 19.00
N ALA A 468 -15.86 15.99 19.47
CA ALA A 468 -16.89 16.55 18.61
C ALA A 468 -16.28 17.72 17.82
N LEU A 469 -16.28 17.63 16.49
CA LEU A 469 -15.62 18.58 15.59
C LEU A 469 -16.63 19.28 14.69
N HIS A 470 -16.50 20.61 14.61
CA HIS A 470 -17.09 21.42 13.56
C HIS A 470 -16.06 21.64 12.46
N CYS A 471 -16.46 21.38 11.22
CA CYS A 471 -15.63 21.53 10.05
C CYS A 471 -16.20 22.65 9.18
N SER A 472 -15.34 23.54 8.69
CA SER A 472 -15.71 24.57 7.71
C SER A 472 -14.61 24.69 6.66
N PRO A 473 -14.92 25.17 5.44
CA PRO A 473 -13.88 25.58 4.52
C PRO A 473 -12.99 26.64 5.20
N PRO A 474 -11.68 26.66 4.88
CA PRO A 474 -10.77 27.67 5.42
C PRO A 474 -11.25 29.07 5.03
N ARG A 475 -11.10 30.01 5.95
CA ARG A 475 -11.48 31.40 5.70
C ARG A 475 -10.46 32.05 4.78
N VAL A 476 -10.94 32.82 3.82
CA VAL A 476 -10.07 33.68 3.01
C VAL A 476 -9.67 34.88 3.87
N ALA A 477 -8.37 35.12 4.02
CA ALA A 477 -7.85 36.34 4.62
C ALA A 477 -8.11 37.52 3.66
N PHE A 478 -9.26 38.16 3.81
CA PHE A 478 -9.57 39.35 3.04
C PHE A 478 -8.68 40.51 3.48
N ARG A 479 -8.12 41.23 2.50
CA ARG A 479 -7.40 42.49 2.71
C ARG A 479 -8.22 43.63 2.11
N GLU A 480 -8.25 44.76 2.80
CA GLU A 480 -8.91 45.97 2.33
C GLU A 480 -7.86 46.98 1.84
N SER A 481 -8.14 47.64 0.73
CA SER A 481 -7.32 48.73 0.19
C SER A 481 -8.20 49.82 -0.40
N ILE A 482 -7.67 51.04 -0.48
CA ILE A 482 -8.34 52.16 -1.14
C ILE A 482 -8.14 52.07 -2.66
N THR A 483 -9.12 52.57 -3.42
CA THR A 483 -9.09 52.52 -4.90
C THR A 483 -8.71 53.86 -5.54
N CYS A 484 -8.87 54.97 -4.82
CA CYS A 484 -8.60 56.31 -5.32
C CYS A 484 -7.99 57.20 -4.24
N ARG A 485 -7.27 58.23 -4.66
CA ARG A 485 -6.75 59.27 -3.78
C ARG A 485 -7.88 59.99 -3.04
N ALA A 486 -7.78 60.09 -1.72
CA ALA A 486 -8.71 60.80 -0.86
C ALA A 486 -7.99 61.79 0.07
N PRO A 487 -8.35 63.09 0.06
CA PRO A 487 -7.81 64.05 1.03
C PRO A 487 -8.41 63.83 2.42
N PHE A 488 -7.63 64.06 3.47
CA PHE A 488 -8.10 64.03 4.87
C PHE A 488 -7.66 65.26 5.65
N ASN A 489 -8.48 65.65 6.61
CA ASN A 489 -8.22 66.76 7.53
C ASN A 489 -8.83 66.43 8.89
N TYR A 490 -7.99 65.94 9.80
CA TYR A 490 -8.40 65.52 11.12
C TYR A 490 -7.88 66.48 12.19
N LEU A 491 -8.76 66.88 13.10
CA LEU A 491 -8.44 67.74 14.23
C LEU A 491 -8.73 66.99 15.53
N HIS A 492 -7.67 66.55 16.21
CA HIS A 492 -7.78 66.03 17.57
C HIS A 492 -7.69 67.18 18.56
N LYS A 493 -8.83 67.57 19.12
CA LYS A 493 -8.91 68.58 20.19
C LYS A 493 -9.72 68.04 21.35
N LYS A 494 -9.05 67.57 22.40
CA LYS A 494 -9.67 67.15 23.66
C LYS A 494 -9.15 68.03 24.78
N GLN A 495 -9.95 69.02 25.14
CA GLN A 495 -9.63 69.98 26.19
C GLN A 495 -10.92 70.33 26.91
N THR A 496 -11.18 69.63 28.01
CA THR A 496 -12.30 69.91 28.93
C THR A 496 -11.88 70.83 30.09
N GLY A 497 -10.58 71.03 30.31
CA GLY A 497 -9.98 72.01 31.22
C GLY A 497 -8.49 71.72 31.45
N GLY A 498 -7.64 72.76 31.63
CA GLY A 498 -6.18 72.62 31.78
C GLY A 498 -5.38 72.49 30.48
N SER A 499 -4.11 72.06 30.56
CA SER A 499 -3.28 71.71 29.39
C SER A 499 -3.86 70.48 28.70
N GLY A 500 -4.64 70.70 27.63
CA GLY A 500 -5.30 69.62 26.87
C GLY A 500 -4.43 69.06 25.75
N GLN A 501 -5.02 68.17 24.96
CA GLN A 501 -4.40 67.63 23.75
C GLN A 501 -4.94 68.37 22.52
N TYR A 502 -4.03 68.93 21.71
CA TYR A 502 -4.34 69.58 20.44
C TYR A 502 -3.38 69.10 19.34
N ALA A 503 -3.93 68.55 18.27
CA ALA A 503 -3.18 68.22 17.05
C ALA A 503 -4.09 68.34 15.83
N LYS A 504 -3.58 68.91 14.74
CA LYS A 504 -4.25 68.93 13.43
C LYS A 504 -3.36 68.25 12.41
N VAL A 505 -3.90 67.28 11.68
CA VAL A 505 -3.20 66.55 10.62
C VAL A 505 -4.01 66.65 9.34
N CYS A 506 -3.38 67.12 8.28
CA CYS A 506 -3.98 67.25 6.96
C CYS A 506 -3.08 66.61 5.92
N GLY A 507 -3.66 65.97 4.92
CA GLY A 507 -2.93 65.32 3.85
C GLY A 507 -3.88 64.60 2.89
N TYR A 508 -3.36 63.58 2.23
CA TYR A 508 -4.13 62.68 1.39
C TYR A 508 -3.60 61.25 1.56
N ILE A 509 -4.44 60.27 1.27
CA ILE A 509 -4.05 58.85 1.17
C ILE A 509 -4.39 58.42 -0.26
N GLU A 510 -3.48 57.73 -0.94
CA GLU A 510 -3.70 57.19 -2.29
C GLU A 510 -3.15 55.77 -2.42
N PRO A 511 -3.68 54.95 -3.35
CA PRO A 511 -3.15 53.61 -3.60
C PRO A 511 -1.72 53.71 -4.11
N HIS A 512 -0.84 52.82 -3.66
CA HIS A 512 0.54 52.75 -4.15
C HIS A 512 0.59 51.95 -5.46
N GLU A 513 1.24 52.49 -6.51
CA GLU A 513 1.19 51.96 -7.89
C GLU A 513 2.20 50.85 -8.21
N GLN A 514 3.24 50.62 -7.39
CA GLN A 514 4.22 49.56 -7.64
C GLN A 514 3.91 48.29 -6.87
N ASP A 515 3.61 47.25 -7.66
CA ASP A 515 3.60 45.79 -7.46
C ASP A 515 3.17 45.20 -6.10
N ILE A 516 2.30 44.20 -6.23
CA ILE A 516 2.05 43.05 -5.36
C ILE A 516 2.75 43.18 -4.00
N PHE A 517 1.97 43.45 -2.96
CA PHE A 517 2.43 43.37 -1.59
C PHE A 517 3.27 42.09 -1.37
N GLU A 518 4.60 42.21 -1.36
CA GLU A 518 5.48 41.20 -0.77
C GLU A 518 5.25 41.29 0.74
N PHE A 519 4.28 40.51 1.20
CA PHE A 519 4.20 40.18 2.61
C PHE A 519 5.19 39.05 2.83
N ASP A 520 6.23 39.29 3.62
CA ASP A 520 7.14 38.24 4.10
C ASP A 520 6.27 37.12 4.72
N LEU A 521 6.22 35.97 4.04
CA LEU A 521 5.56 34.74 4.48
C LEU A 521 6.42 33.96 5.47
#